data_AF-A0A537MRN2-F1
#
_entry.id   AF-A0A537MRN2-F1
#
_cell.length_a   1.000
_cell.length_b   1.000
_cell.length_c   1.000
_cell.angle_alpha   90.00
_cell.angle_beta   90.00
_cell.angle_gamma   90.00
#
_symmetry.space_group_name_H-M   'P 1'
#
loop_
_entity.id
_entity.type
_entity.pdbx_description
1 polymer ?
#
loop_
_entity_poly.entity_id
_entity_poly.type
_entity_poly.pdbx_seq_one_letter_code
_entity_poly.pdbx_strand_id
1 'polypeptide(L)'
;KHASFRDRGFIDLARKHAVAIALIDADKHAPIADVTGAFVYARLQRTSENESTGYAPPMLDLWAERARAWAKGLAPHDLATLAETVPRQMPREVFIYMISGAKVRAPAAAMALIERLK
;
A
#
# COMPACT_ATOMS: atom_id res chain seq x y z
N LYS A 1 -3.92 13.42 6.81
CA LYS A 1 -4.75 12.72 5.81
C LYS A 1 -6.05 13.50 5.73
N HIS A 2 -6.49 13.92 4.54
CA HIS A 2 -7.71 14.69 4.39
C HIS A 2 -8.47 14.24 3.15
N ALA A 3 -9.80 14.17 3.22
CA ALA A 3 -10.64 13.59 2.17
C ALA A 3 -10.55 14.38 0.85
N SER A 4 -10.26 15.68 0.91
CA SER A 4 -10.10 16.54 -0.27
C SER A 4 -8.98 16.12 -1.22
N PHE A 5 -8.03 15.30 -0.78
CA PHE A 5 -6.98 14.75 -1.63
C PHE A 5 -7.40 13.47 -2.36
N ARG A 6 -8.58 12.90 -2.06
CA ARG A 6 -9.15 11.79 -2.84
C ARG A 6 -9.87 12.34 -4.07
N ASP A 7 -9.12 13.06 -4.90
CA ASP A 7 -9.60 13.76 -6.09
C ASP A 7 -8.75 13.37 -7.30
N ARG A 8 -9.37 13.29 -8.48
CA ARG A 8 -8.68 12.91 -9.73
C ARG A 8 -7.60 13.91 -10.13
N GLY A 9 -7.85 15.21 -9.95
CA GLY A 9 -6.88 16.27 -10.26
C GLY A 9 -5.61 16.16 -9.41
N PHE A 10 -5.72 15.71 -8.16
CA PHE A 10 -4.55 15.43 -7.33
C PHE A 10 -3.72 14.25 -7.88
N ILE A 11 -4.39 13.18 -8.34
CA ILE A 11 -3.69 12.02 -8.93
C ILE A 11 -2.95 12.42 -10.21
N ASP A 12 -3.60 13.20 -11.07
CA ASP A 12 -3.02 13.66 -12.33
C ASP A 12 -1.82 14.59 -12.09
N LEU A 13 -1.91 15.48 -11.10
CA LEU A 13 -0.80 16.33 -10.68
C LEU A 13 0.38 15.49 -10.18
N ALA A 14 0.13 14.49 -9.33
CA ALA A 14 1.18 13.61 -8.81
C ALA A 14 1.87 12.84 -9.94
N ARG A 15 1.11 12.30 -10.91
CA ARG A 15 1.65 11.63 -12.11
C ARG A 15 2.48 12.57 -12.97
N LYS A 16 1.99 13.79 -13.23
CA LYS A 16 2.71 14.80 -14.03
C LYS A 16 4.09 15.10 -13.46
N HIS A 17 4.24 15.07 -12.14
CA HIS A 17 5.49 15.35 -11.45
C HIS A 17 6.22 14.09 -10.97
N ALA A 18 5.79 12.89 -11.38
CA ALA A 18 6.35 11.60 -10.97
C ALA A 18 6.48 11.41 -9.44
N VAL A 19 5.55 11.99 -8.67
CA VAL A 19 5.52 11.91 -7.21
C VAL A 19 4.76 10.66 -6.78
N ALA A 20 5.41 9.78 -6.02
CA ALA A 20 4.77 8.63 -5.41
C ALA A 20 3.86 9.06 -4.24
N ILE A 21 2.55 8.80 -4.36
CA ILE A 21 1.62 8.98 -3.25
C ILE A 21 1.78 7.81 -2.27
N ALA A 22 1.90 8.12 -0.99
CA ALA A 22 1.92 7.09 0.05
C ALA A 22 0.53 6.44 0.19
N LEU A 23 0.41 5.16 -0.16
CA LEU A 23 -0.75 4.37 0.18
C LEU A 23 -0.79 4.20 1.69
N ILE A 24 -1.92 4.55 2.31
CA ILE A 24 -2.07 4.37 3.75
C ILE A 24 -3.24 3.44 4.05
N ASP A 25 -2.95 2.30 4.67
CA ASP A 25 -3.95 1.39 5.23
C ASP A 25 -4.23 1.80 6.68
N ALA A 26 -5.41 2.36 6.94
CA ALA A 26 -5.84 2.83 8.25
C ALA A 26 -7.36 2.75 8.38
N ASP A 27 -7.87 2.58 9.61
CA ASP A 27 -9.30 2.32 9.82
C ASP A 27 -10.22 3.48 9.40
N LYS A 28 -9.74 4.73 9.51
CA LYS A 28 -10.58 5.93 9.35
C LYS A 28 -10.60 6.50 7.93
N HIS A 29 -9.75 6.03 7.02
CA HIS A 29 -9.60 6.65 5.70
C HIS A 29 -9.34 5.59 4.64
N ALA A 30 -10.14 5.61 3.57
CA ALA A 30 -9.88 4.78 2.40
C ALA A 30 -8.53 5.17 1.75
N PRO A 31 -7.72 4.18 1.32
CA PRO A 31 -6.42 4.44 0.70
C PRO A 31 -6.58 5.09 -0.67
N ILE A 32 -5.58 5.89 -1.06
CA ILE A 32 -5.36 6.25 -2.47
C ILE A 32 -4.42 5.19 -3.03
N ALA A 33 -4.92 4.37 -3.96
CA ALA A 33 -4.18 3.24 -4.51
C ALA A 33 -3.61 3.48 -5.91
N ASP A 34 -3.90 4.64 -6.51
CA ASP A 34 -3.34 5.07 -7.78
C ASP A 34 -1.81 5.08 -7.71
N VAL A 35 -1.18 4.36 -8.64
CA VAL A 35 0.27 4.42 -8.82
C VAL A 35 0.62 5.68 -9.61
N THR A 36 1.39 6.58 -8.99
CA THR A 36 1.70 7.90 -9.53
C THR A 36 3.19 8.18 -9.71
N GLY A 37 4.06 7.35 -9.13
CA GLY A 37 5.51 7.48 -9.21
C GLY A 37 6.19 6.25 -9.82
N ALA A 38 7.52 6.28 -9.85
CA ALA A 38 8.35 5.17 -10.33
C ALA A 38 8.37 3.95 -9.38
N PHE A 39 8.00 4.14 -8.11
CA PHE A 39 7.93 3.11 -7.08
C PHE A 39 6.60 3.17 -6.33
N VAL A 40 6.30 2.11 -5.58
CA VAL A 40 5.15 2.04 -4.68
C VAL A 40 5.62 2.20 -3.24
N TYR A 41 4.88 3.00 -2.47
CA TYR A 41 5.18 3.24 -1.06
C TYR A 41 3.90 3.07 -0.23
N ALA A 42 3.88 2.07 0.66
CA ALA A 42 2.75 1.75 1.51
C ALA A 42 3.11 1.86 3.00
N ARG A 43 2.19 2.44 3.79
CA ARG A 43 2.28 2.50 5.25
C ARG A 43 1.07 1.78 5.84
N LEU A 44 1.31 0.63 6.43
CA LEU A 44 0.25 -0.20 7.01
C LEU A 44 0.11 0.12 8.49
N GLN A 45 -1.05 0.64 8.89
CA GLN A 45 -1.27 1.26 10.20
C GLN A 45 -2.22 0.51 11.12
N ARG A 46 -2.58 -0.71 10.75
CA ARG A 46 -3.63 -1.50 11.37
C ARG A 46 -3.09 -2.74 12.08
N THR A 47 -1.84 -2.68 12.55
CA THR A 47 -1.35 -3.74 13.44
C THR A 47 -2.21 -3.79 14.70
N SER A 48 -2.48 -4.99 15.20
CA SER A 48 -3.29 -5.28 16.40
C SER A 48 -2.47 -6.04 17.44
N GLU A 49 -2.67 -5.75 18.74
CA GLU A 49 -1.99 -6.46 19.83
C GLU A 49 -2.47 -7.90 19.99
N ASN A 50 -3.72 -8.16 19.58
CA ASN A 50 -4.36 -9.48 19.59
C ASN A 50 -3.80 -10.42 18.52
N GLU A 51 -3.08 -9.88 17.53
CA GLU A 51 -2.41 -10.65 16.50
C GLU A 51 -0.93 -10.75 16.86
N SER A 52 -0.41 -11.95 17.07
CA SER A 52 0.99 -12.16 17.44
C SER A 52 1.96 -11.62 16.38
N THR A 53 1.56 -11.68 15.11
CA THR A 53 2.28 -11.12 13.96
C THR A 53 1.75 -9.74 13.56
N GLY A 54 0.95 -9.09 14.39
CA GLY A 54 0.39 -7.76 14.14
C GLY A 54 -0.78 -7.73 13.15
N TYR A 55 -0.88 -8.65 12.21
CA TYR A 55 -2.04 -8.81 11.32
C TYR A 55 -2.51 -10.26 11.33
N ALA A 56 -3.79 -10.47 11.06
CA ALA A 56 -4.30 -11.81 10.79
C ALA A 56 -3.58 -12.40 9.55
N PRO A 57 -3.31 -13.72 9.53
CA PRO A 57 -2.58 -14.36 8.42
C PRO A 57 -3.15 -14.05 7.02
N PRO A 58 -4.48 -14.09 6.77
CA PRO A 58 -5.03 -13.78 5.45
C PRO A 58 -4.77 -12.34 5.00
N MET A 59 -4.67 -11.39 5.95
CA MET A 59 -4.34 -10.01 5.62
C MET A 59 -2.89 -9.87 5.19
N LEU A 60 -1.97 -10.61 5.79
CA LEU A 60 -0.56 -10.63 5.37
C LEU A 60 -0.40 -11.29 4.00
N ASP A 61 -1.17 -12.35 3.70
CA ASP A 61 -1.20 -13.00 2.39
C ASP A 61 -1.68 -12.01 1.31
N LEU A 62 -2.77 -11.30 1.59
CA LEU A 62 -3.29 -10.27 0.68
C LEU A 62 -2.28 -9.14 0.43
N TRP A 63 -1.56 -8.69 1.46
CA TRP A 63 -0.48 -7.70 1.30
C TRP A 63 0.70 -8.23 0.48
N ALA A 64 1.04 -9.51 0.62
CA ALA A 64 2.07 -10.15 -0.20
C ALA A 64 1.64 -10.22 -1.67
N GLU A 65 0.38 -10.57 -1.95
CA GLU A 65 -0.18 -10.58 -3.32
C GLU A 65 -0.14 -9.19 -3.96
N ARG A 66 -0.61 -8.16 -3.23
CA ARG A 66 -0.55 -6.75 -3.67
C ARG A 66 0.88 -6.33 -3.98
N ALA A 67 1.84 -6.67 -3.11
CA ALA A 67 3.26 -6.37 -3.32
C ALA A 67 3.80 -7.03 -4.60
N ARG A 68 3.51 -8.32 -4.82
CA ARG A 68 3.93 -9.04 -6.02
C ARG A 68 3.28 -8.48 -7.29
N ALA A 69 2.02 -8.06 -7.23
CA ALA A 69 1.33 -7.42 -8.37
C ALA A 69 2.02 -6.10 -8.75
N TRP A 70 2.24 -5.21 -7.78
CA TRP A 70 2.95 -3.95 -8.02
C TRP A 70 4.37 -4.15 -8.54
N ALA A 71 5.11 -5.13 -7.99
CA ALA A 71 6.46 -5.45 -8.43
C ALA A 71 6.51 -5.90 -9.90
N LYS A 72 5.46 -6.57 -10.39
CA LYS A 72 5.28 -6.94 -11.81
C LYS A 72 4.72 -5.81 -12.67
N GLY A 73 4.44 -4.66 -12.08
CA GLY A 73 3.89 -3.51 -12.78
C GLY A 73 2.37 -3.48 -12.90
N LEU A 74 1.67 -4.41 -12.25
CA LEU A 74 0.23 -4.56 -12.27
C LEU A 74 -0.44 -3.76 -11.14
N ALA A 75 -1.73 -3.48 -11.30
CA ALA A 75 -2.57 -2.95 -10.22
C ALA A 75 -3.22 -4.13 -9.46
N PRO A 76 -3.23 -4.13 -8.12
CA PRO A 76 -4.00 -5.09 -7.34
C PRO A 76 -5.50 -4.97 -7.64
N HIS A 77 -6.18 -6.10 -7.71
CA HIS A 77 -7.59 -6.18 -8.12
C HIS A 77 -8.57 -5.69 -7.06
N ASP A 78 -8.14 -5.64 -5.80
CA ASP A 78 -8.96 -5.36 -4.63
C ASP A 78 -8.81 -3.92 -4.10
N LEU A 79 -7.95 -3.12 -4.73
CA LEU A 79 -7.71 -1.73 -4.38
C LEU A 79 -8.27 -0.80 -5.47
N ALA A 80 -9.34 -0.08 -5.12
CA ALA A 80 -9.94 0.89 -6.03
C ALA A 80 -9.02 2.09 -6.28
N THR A 81 -8.82 2.44 -7.54
CA THR A 81 -8.13 3.65 -7.99
C THR A 81 -9.14 4.78 -8.24
N LEU A 82 -8.69 6.03 -8.14
CA LEU A 82 -9.52 7.21 -8.33
C LEU A 82 -9.51 7.70 -9.77
N ALA A 83 -8.38 7.60 -10.46
CA ALA A 83 -8.22 8.04 -11.85
C ALA A 83 -8.19 6.85 -12.82
N GLU A 84 -8.81 7.02 -13.98
CA GLU A 84 -8.94 5.98 -15.01
C GLU A 84 -7.65 5.70 -15.77
N THR A 85 -6.69 6.65 -15.81
CA THR A 85 -5.45 6.45 -16.54
C THR A 85 -4.68 5.28 -15.96
N VAL A 86 -4.54 4.23 -16.77
CA VAL A 86 -3.78 3.03 -16.41
C VAL A 86 -2.29 3.41 -16.45
N PRO A 87 -1.57 3.34 -15.33
CA PRO A 87 -0.14 3.62 -15.31
C PRO A 87 0.59 2.59 -16.19
N ARG A 88 1.71 2.99 -16.81
CA ARG A 88 2.52 2.12 -17.67
C ARG A 88 2.81 0.80 -16.94
N GLN A 89 2.52 -0.33 -17.58
CA GLN A 89 2.85 -1.64 -17.03
C GLN A 89 4.36 -1.84 -17.11
N MET A 90 5.04 -1.62 -15.99
CA MET A 90 6.48 -1.82 -15.86
C MET A 90 6.81 -2.22 -14.43
N PRO A 91 7.83 -3.05 -14.19
CA PRO A 91 8.24 -3.43 -12.85
C PRO A 91 8.54 -2.22 -11.96
N ARG A 92 8.24 -2.34 -10.67
CA ARG A 92 8.43 -1.27 -9.68
C ARG A 92 9.06 -1.80 -8.42
N GLU A 93 9.87 -0.97 -7.78
CA GLU A 93 10.25 -1.19 -6.39
C GLU A 93 9.03 -0.95 -5.49
N VAL A 94 8.87 -1.79 -4.48
CA VAL A 94 7.73 -1.76 -3.56
C VAL A 94 8.25 -1.67 -2.14
N PHE A 95 7.96 -0.55 -1.49
CA PHE A 95 8.36 -0.29 -0.11
C PHE A 95 7.13 -0.34 0.80
N ILE A 96 7.10 -1.31 1.72
CA ILE A 96 5.99 -1.49 2.68
C ILE A 96 6.53 -1.33 4.10
N TYR A 97 5.93 -0.39 4.84
CA TYR A 97 6.29 -0.12 6.23
C TYR A 97 5.11 -0.43 7.15
N MET A 98 5.35 -1.25 8.16
CA MET A 98 4.46 -1.44 9.30
C MET A 98 4.71 -0.33 10.32
N ILE A 99 3.72 0.52 10.58
CA ILE A 99 3.90 1.71 11.43
C ILE A 99 2.61 2.03 12.18
N SER A 100 2.66 2.74 13.30
CA SER A 100 1.46 3.02 14.09
C SER A 100 0.81 1.72 14.59
N GLY A 101 -0.52 1.59 14.57
CA GLY A 101 -1.27 0.47 15.17
C GLY A 101 -0.76 0.07 16.56
N ALA A 102 -0.75 -1.23 16.80
CA ALA A 102 0.06 -1.88 17.82
C ALA A 102 1.55 -1.80 17.44
N LYS A 103 2.22 -0.69 17.82
CA LYS A 103 3.62 -0.42 17.43
C LYS A 103 4.58 -1.55 17.81
N VAL A 104 4.34 -2.19 18.96
CA VAL A 104 5.15 -3.32 19.45
C VAL A 104 5.09 -4.54 18.52
N ARG A 105 4.03 -4.66 17.70
CA ARG A 105 3.86 -5.73 16.71
C ARG A 105 4.41 -5.38 15.32
N ALA A 106 4.82 -4.14 15.08
CA ALA A 106 5.30 -3.73 13.75
C ALA A 106 6.50 -4.54 13.24
N PRO A 107 7.53 -4.87 14.05
CA PRO A 107 8.62 -5.74 13.61
C PRO A 107 8.13 -7.16 13.26
N ALA A 108 7.26 -7.75 14.09
CA ALA A 108 6.71 -9.08 13.84
C ALA A 108 5.88 -9.13 12.55
N ALA A 109 5.09 -8.09 12.28
CA ALA A 109 4.34 -7.95 11.04
C ALA A 109 5.23 -7.83 9.81
N ALA A 110 6.30 -7.03 9.89
CA ALA A 110 7.26 -6.88 8.81
C ALA A 110 7.96 -8.21 8.51
N MET A 111 8.45 -8.92 9.54
CA MET A 111 9.08 -10.22 9.38
C MET A 111 8.13 -11.28 8.79
N ALA A 112 6.88 -11.30 9.25
CA ALA A 112 5.86 -12.22 8.74
C ALA A 112 5.48 -11.94 7.28
N LEU A 113 5.51 -10.68 6.85
CA LEU A 113 5.34 -10.32 5.44
C LEU A 113 6.57 -10.69 4.61
N ILE A 114 7.79 -10.45 5.11
CA ILE A 114 9.03 -10.86 4.44
C ILE A 114 9.04 -12.37 4.17
N GLU A 115 8.64 -13.19 5.15
CA GLU A 115 8.59 -14.64 4.97
C GLU A 115 7.64 -15.06 3.83
N ARG A 116 6.51 -14.37 3.68
CA ARG A 116 5.56 -14.61 2.59
C ARG A 116 6.03 -14.12 1.23
N LEU A 117 7.06 -13.28 1.18
CA LEU A 117 7.59 -12.67 -0.04
C LEU A 117 8.80 -13.40 -0.61
N LYS A 118 9.43 -14.28 0.19
CA LYS A 118 10.37 -15.29 -0.32
C LYS A 118 9.71 -16.14 -1.41
#